data_AF-A0AB34FFP9-F1
#
_entry.id   AF-A0AB34FFP9-F1
#
_cell.length_a   1.000
_cell.length_b   1.000
_cell.length_c   1.000
_cell.angle_alpha   90.00
_cell.angle_beta   90.00
_cell.angle_gamma   90.00
#
_symmetry.space_group_name_H-M   'P 1'
#
loop_
_entity.id
_entity.type
_entity.pdbx_description
1 polymer ?
#
loop_
_entity_poly.entity_id
_entity_poly.type
_entity_poly.pdbx_seq_one_letter_code
_entity_poly.pdbx_strand_id
1 'polypeptide(L)'
;MKWLCLLAPALGVAAGVPALILQGASEEILNAPNTPFTIRSSRDNLVDEHAVFLRGPGMESLSSIGTPLNTTVSGNGIVVPGLQSGRQIITVVVTDDEGPMMQKFILQFGADRSVQPTSPQDKRGGQSPATCSCGSCQDCPGRPICEPTCQVPPQSCDFYTTCAEATLHCGPDGYPIRYGAKNCGRFVQNLDAFSSAGKAWIWRTMTCLQRALVEPVGRCGATCQAIEDTAFASHPVCYVDSGVCDLPLRDLVEIVVTVNTDLFAGPALEQVFKTASGCAGHYESALGDRISELEREARDNPIRRPIIVAEIVVLRGVQKFVGKFAGR
;
A
#
# COMPACT_ATOMS: atom_id res chain seq x y z
N MET A 1 5.27 41.90 -45.24
CA MET A 1 6.47 41.12 -44.85
C MET A 1 6.35 40.73 -43.38
N LYS A 2 6.44 39.41 -43.12
CA LYS A 2 7.03 38.70 -41.94
C LYS A 2 6.52 39.05 -40.53
N TRP A 3 5.74 38.19 -39.88
CA TRP A 3 6.16 36.98 -39.11
C TRP A 3 7.11 37.28 -37.94
N LEU A 4 6.64 37.11 -36.70
CA LEU A 4 7.28 36.22 -35.73
C LEU A 4 6.31 35.83 -34.60
N CYS A 5 5.96 34.54 -34.58
CA CYS A 5 5.51 33.82 -33.39
C CYS A 5 6.66 33.76 -32.38
N LEU A 6 6.37 33.94 -31.10
CA LEU A 6 7.14 33.33 -30.02
C LEU A 6 6.15 32.68 -29.06
N LEU A 7 5.98 31.37 -29.27
CA LEU A 7 5.51 30.42 -28.28
C LEU A 7 6.53 30.41 -27.13
N ALA A 8 6.07 30.64 -25.91
CA ALA A 8 6.74 30.17 -24.70
C ALA A 8 5.89 29.04 -24.10
N PRO A 9 6.51 27.97 -23.60
CA PRO A 9 5.88 26.67 -23.48
C PRO A 9 4.84 26.67 -22.35
N ALA A 10 3.69 26.08 -22.64
CA ALA A 10 2.82 25.57 -21.61
C ALA A 10 3.66 24.69 -20.68
N LEU A 11 3.66 25.03 -19.39
CA LEU A 11 4.16 24.19 -18.33
C LEU A 11 3.56 22.80 -18.53
N GLY A 12 4.41 21.86 -18.95
CA GLY A 12 4.09 20.45 -18.95
C GLY A 12 3.81 20.05 -17.52
N VAL A 13 2.52 19.93 -17.18
CA VAL A 13 2.08 19.17 -16.03
C VAL A 13 2.67 17.78 -16.21
N ALA A 14 3.53 17.38 -15.27
CA ALA A 14 4.07 16.03 -15.23
C ALA A 14 2.89 15.05 -15.41
N ALA A 15 3.00 14.15 -16.40
CA ALA A 15 2.01 13.10 -16.59
C ALA A 15 1.91 12.32 -15.29
N GLY A 16 0.81 12.51 -14.56
CA GLY A 16 0.57 11.84 -13.29
C GLY A 16 0.59 10.32 -13.47
N VAL A 17 1.04 9.62 -12.44
CA VAL A 17 0.93 8.15 -12.38
C VAL A 17 -0.55 7.79 -12.62
N PRO A 18 -0.86 6.87 -13.57
CA PRO A 18 -2.23 6.42 -13.77
C PRO A 18 -2.86 5.96 -12.47
N ALA A 19 -4.09 6.42 -12.22
CA ALA A 19 -4.84 6.08 -11.04
C ALA A 19 -6.30 5.78 -11.41
N LEU A 20 -6.90 4.86 -10.67
CA LEU A 20 -8.34 4.67 -10.66
C LEU A 20 -8.98 5.62 -9.65
N ILE A 21 -10.10 6.22 -10.02
CA ILE A 21 -10.80 7.24 -9.26
C ILE A 21 -12.22 6.74 -9.02
N LEU A 22 -12.66 6.81 -7.76
CA LEU A 22 -14.04 6.52 -7.38
C LEU A 22 -14.94 7.71 -7.68
N GLN A 23 -16.08 7.45 -8.32
CA GLN A 23 -17.13 8.43 -8.56
C GLN A 23 -18.44 7.91 -7.96
N GLY A 24 -18.92 8.59 -6.92
CA GLY A 24 -20.12 8.17 -6.16
C GLY A 24 -19.84 7.28 -4.96
N ALA A 25 -18.57 7.00 -4.66
CA ALA A 25 -18.11 6.37 -3.42
C ALA A 25 -16.81 7.04 -2.93
N SER A 26 -16.47 6.87 -1.65
CA SER A 26 -15.29 7.47 -1.03
C SER A 26 -14.69 6.56 0.05
N GLU A 27 -13.36 6.55 0.15
CA GLU A 27 -12.61 5.88 1.23
C GLU A 27 -12.56 6.73 2.51
N GLU A 28 -12.93 8.01 2.44
CA GLU A 28 -12.81 8.98 3.55
C GLU A 28 -14.10 9.13 4.36
N ILE A 29 -15.25 8.75 3.79
CA ILE A 29 -16.57 8.91 4.40
C ILE A 29 -17.39 7.63 4.31
N LEU A 30 -18.47 7.56 5.12
CA LEU A 30 -19.42 6.46 5.06
C LEU A 30 -20.25 6.53 3.78
N ASN A 31 -20.31 5.40 3.08
CA ASN A 31 -21.07 5.25 1.84
C ASN A 31 -22.46 4.67 2.11
N ALA A 32 -23.43 5.01 1.26
CA ALA A 32 -24.78 4.44 1.34
C ALA A 32 -24.77 2.98 0.84
N PRO A 33 -25.22 1.99 1.65
CA PRO A 33 -25.29 0.60 1.24
C PRO A 33 -26.19 0.42 0.01
N ASN A 34 -25.84 -0.54 -0.85
CA ASN A 34 -26.56 -0.92 -2.06
C ASN A 34 -26.72 0.20 -3.11
N THR A 35 -26.00 1.31 -2.97
CA THR A 35 -25.94 2.38 -3.97
C THR A 35 -24.84 2.10 -5.00
N PRO A 36 -25.16 2.00 -6.30
CA PRO A 36 -24.15 1.84 -7.35
C PRO A 36 -23.19 3.04 -7.43
N PHE A 37 -21.96 2.77 -7.82
CA PHE A 37 -20.94 3.79 -8.06
C PHE A 37 -20.08 3.40 -9.26
N THR A 38 -19.29 4.34 -9.76
CA THR A 38 -18.45 4.15 -10.95
C THR A 38 -16.98 4.28 -10.60
N ILE A 39 -16.15 3.45 -11.22
CA ILE A 39 -14.69 3.53 -11.18
C ILE A 39 -14.21 4.03 -12.53
N ARG A 40 -13.44 5.11 -12.53
CA ARG A 40 -12.86 5.72 -13.72
C ARG A 40 -11.35 5.67 -13.65
N SER A 41 -10.69 5.79 -14.79
CA SER A 41 -9.25 5.99 -14.88
C SER A 41 -9.01 7.48 -14.97
N SER A 42 -7.90 7.93 -14.40
CA SER A 42 -7.37 9.27 -14.61
C SER A 42 -6.97 9.52 -16.07
N ARG A 43 -6.98 8.47 -16.92
CA ARG A 43 -6.73 8.53 -18.36
C ARG A 43 -8.00 8.35 -19.18
N ASP A 44 -8.02 8.99 -20.34
CA ASP A 44 -9.06 8.84 -21.36
C ASP A 44 -8.84 7.53 -22.14
N ASN A 45 -9.32 6.41 -21.58
CA ASN A 45 -9.69 5.14 -22.24
C ASN A 45 -9.51 3.99 -21.24
N LEU A 46 -10.62 3.41 -20.79
CA LEU A 46 -10.60 2.48 -19.66
C LEU A 46 -10.99 1.07 -20.05
N VAL A 47 -10.90 0.58 -21.29
CA VAL A 47 -11.42 -0.78 -21.48
C VAL A 47 -10.99 -1.47 -22.76
N ASP A 48 -9.98 -2.32 -22.65
CA ASP A 48 -9.96 -3.58 -23.41
C ASP A 48 -10.34 -4.76 -22.49
N GLU A 49 -9.76 -4.87 -21.29
CA GLU A 49 -10.07 -5.95 -20.33
C GLU A 49 -10.05 -5.47 -18.87
N HIS A 50 -11.08 -5.80 -18.07
CA HIS A 50 -11.14 -5.47 -16.64
C HIS A 50 -11.76 -6.58 -15.78
N ALA A 51 -11.38 -6.60 -14.50
CA ALA A 51 -12.04 -7.40 -13.47
C ALA A 51 -12.06 -6.64 -12.14
N VAL A 52 -13.17 -6.78 -11.42
CA VAL A 52 -13.35 -6.18 -10.09
C VAL A 52 -13.61 -7.29 -9.09
N PHE A 53 -12.86 -7.30 -8.00
CA PHE A 53 -12.96 -8.31 -6.95
C PHE A 53 -13.41 -7.66 -5.65
N LEU A 54 -14.35 -8.31 -4.96
CA LEU A 54 -14.84 -7.91 -3.66
C LEU A 54 -14.30 -8.83 -2.57
N ARG A 55 -13.91 -8.22 -1.45
CA ARG A 55 -13.70 -8.90 -0.18
C ARG A 55 -14.42 -8.15 0.93
N GLY A 56 -15.47 -8.78 1.47
CA GLY A 56 -16.27 -8.26 2.57
C GLY A 56 -16.02 -9.02 3.89
N PRO A 57 -16.65 -8.59 4.99
CA PRO A 57 -16.51 -9.23 6.30
C PRO A 57 -17.06 -10.66 6.25
N GLY A 58 -16.28 -11.64 6.71
CA GLY A 58 -16.71 -13.05 6.75
C GLY A 58 -16.73 -13.77 5.40
N MET A 59 -16.15 -13.17 4.34
CA MET A 59 -16.07 -13.80 3.03
C MET A 59 -14.77 -14.62 2.92
N GLU A 60 -14.87 -15.94 3.05
CA GLU A 60 -13.79 -16.86 2.67
C GLU A 60 -13.73 -16.94 1.14
N SER A 61 -12.79 -16.23 0.52
CA SER A 61 -12.58 -16.32 -0.92
C SER A 61 -11.57 -17.42 -1.24
N LEU A 62 -11.86 -18.20 -2.28
CA LEU A 62 -10.91 -19.17 -2.85
C LEU A 62 -9.75 -18.48 -3.57
N SER A 63 -9.89 -17.20 -3.91
CA SER A 63 -8.82 -16.40 -4.52
C SER A 63 -8.25 -15.41 -3.50
N SER A 64 -6.92 -15.28 -3.49
CA SER A 64 -6.21 -14.30 -2.67
C SER A 64 -6.46 -12.84 -3.09
N ILE A 65 -7.35 -12.57 -4.06
CA ILE A 65 -7.68 -11.23 -4.55
C ILE A 65 -9.16 -10.86 -4.33
N GLY A 66 -10.00 -11.83 -3.97
CA GLY A 66 -11.42 -11.67 -3.65
C GLY A 66 -12.36 -12.42 -4.59
N THR A 67 -13.66 -12.22 -4.41
CA THR A 67 -14.71 -12.82 -5.25
C THR A 67 -15.02 -11.87 -6.41
N PRO A 68 -15.04 -12.33 -7.67
CA PRO A 68 -15.32 -11.45 -8.81
C PRO A 68 -16.74 -10.85 -8.71
N LEU A 69 -16.85 -9.55 -8.94
CA LEU A 69 -18.10 -8.83 -9.02
C LEU A 69 -18.61 -8.81 -10.46
N ASN A 70 -19.93 -8.94 -10.60
CA ASN A 70 -20.59 -8.73 -11.88
C ASN A 70 -20.76 -7.22 -12.13
N THR A 71 -19.78 -6.63 -12.81
CA THR A 71 -19.76 -5.20 -13.17
C THR A 71 -20.22 -4.97 -14.60
N THR A 72 -20.73 -3.78 -14.89
CA THR A 72 -21.03 -3.34 -16.26
C THR A 72 -20.13 -2.17 -16.66
N VAL A 73 -20.05 -1.89 -17.96
CA VAL A 73 -19.32 -0.73 -18.50
C VAL A 73 -20.34 0.30 -18.99
N SER A 74 -20.17 1.55 -18.59
CA SER A 74 -21.00 2.67 -19.07
C SER A 74 -20.12 3.87 -19.39
N GLY A 75 -20.01 4.22 -20.68
CA GLY A 75 -19.00 5.16 -21.17
C GLY A 75 -17.59 4.68 -20.83
N ASN A 76 -16.74 5.57 -20.31
CA ASN A 76 -15.36 5.25 -19.88
C ASN A 76 -15.27 4.86 -18.39
N GLY A 77 -16.27 4.17 -17.85
CA GLY A 77 -16.33 3.82 -16.44
C GLY A 77 -16.86 2.41 -16.17
N ILE A 78 -16.26 1.76 -15.17
CA ILE A 78 -16.71 0.46 -14.65
C ILE A 78 -17.77 0.74 -13.58
N VAL A 79 -18.99 0.27 -13.80
CA VAL A 79 -20.09 0.41 -12.85
C VAL A 79 -20.08 -0.78 -11.91
N VAL A 80 -19.89 -0.50 -10.62
CA VAL A 80 -19.92 -1.49 -9.56
C VAL A 80 -21.35 -1.55 -8.99
N PRO A 81 -21.97 -2.74 -8.90
CA PRO A 81 -23.25 -2.87 -8.22
C PRO A 81 -23.08 -2.44 -6.77
N GLY A 82 -24.05 -1.70 -6.23
CA GLY A 82 -23.96 -1.20 -4.86
C GLY A 82 -23.66 -2.31 -3.86
N LEU A 83 -22.82 -2.01 -2.87
CA LEU A 83 -22.27 -3.01 -1.96
C LEU A 83 -23.01 -3.06 -0.63
N GLN A 84 -22.98 -4.22 0.02
CA GLN A 84 -23.61 -4.42 1.32
C GLN A 84 -22.94 -3.57 2.42
N SER A 85 -23.69 -3.32 3.50
CA SER A 85 -23.18 -2.66 4.70
C SER A 85 -21.95 -3.36 5.26
N GLY A 86 -21.11 -2.59 5.95
CA GLY A 86 -19.85 -3.03 6.51
C GLY A 86 -18.65 -2.61 5.67
N ARG A 87 -17.48 -3.09 6.09
CA ARG A 87 -16.21 -2.77 5.44
C ARG A 87 -16.02 -3.63 4.21
N GLN A 88 -15.90 -2.99 3.06
CA GLN A 88 -15.73 -3.63 1.76
C GLN A 88 -14.37 -3.26 1.19
N ILE A 89 -13.61 -4.27 0.76
CA ILE A 89 -12.35 -4.09 0.04
C ILE A 89 -12.61 -4.45 -1.41
N ILE A 90 -12.28 -3.53 -2.31
CA ILE A 90 -12.39 -3.76 -3.75
C ILE A 90 -11.00 -3.73 -4.35
N THR A 91 -10.64 -4.79 -5.07
CA THR A 91 -9.44 -4.81 -5.91
C THR A 91 -9.89 -4.72 -7.36
N VAL A 92 -9.42 -3.70 -8.07
CA VAL A 92 -9.72 -3.49 -9.48
C VAL A 92 -8.45 -3.77 -10.27
N VAL A 93 -8.56 -4.63 -11.27
CA VAL A 93 -7.50 -4.86 -12.26
C VAL A 93 -8.03 -4.44 -13.61
N VAL A 94 -7.29 -3.56 -14.29
CA VAL A 94 -7.57 -3.11 -15.65
C VAL A 94 -6.33 -3.35 -16.49
N THR A 95 -6.53 -3.69 -17.75
CA THR A 95 -5.44 -3.77 -18.74
C THR A 95 -5.76 -2.81 -19.87
N ASP A 96 -4.83 -1.92 -20.16
CA ASP A 96 -4.85 -1.00 -21.30
C ASP A 96 -3.59 -1.20 -22.18
N ASP A 97 -3.44 -0.37 -23.21
CA ASP A 97 -2.29 -0.39 -24.13
C ASP A 97 -0.93 -0.18 -23.43
N GLU A 98 -0.90 0.47 -22.27
CA GLU A 98 0.31 0.70 -21.49
C GLU A 98 0.61 -0.45 -20.51
N GLY A 99 -0.36 -1.34 -20.31
CA GLY A 99 -0.21 -2.56 -19.53
C GLY A 99 -1.21 -2.65 -18.38
N PRO A 100 -1.04 -3.67 -17.52
CA PRO A 100 -1.97 -3.91 -16.43
C PRO A 100 -1.75 -2.94 -15.26
N MET A 101 -2.85 -2.40 -14.74
CA MET A 101 -2.91 -1.63 -13.51
C MET A 101 -3.81 -2.35 -12.50
N MET A 102 -3.35 -2.39 -11.25
CA MET A 102 -4.15 -2.85 -10.11
C MET A 102 -4.32 -1.70 -9.13
N GLN A 103 -5.55 -1.46 -8.67
CA GLN A 103 -5.81 -0.55 -7.56
C GLN A 103 -6.79 -1.14 -6.57
N LYS A 104 -6.47 -1.01 -5.29
CA LYS A 104 -7.32 -1.42 -4.17
C LYS A 104 -7.97 -0.21 -3.51
N PHE A 105 -9.26 -0.33 -3.20
CA PHE A 105 -10.06 0.64 -2.45
C PHE A 105 -10.62 0.00 -1.18
N ILE A 106 -10.60 0.71 -0.07
CA ILE A 106 -11.18 0.30 1.21
C ILE A 106 -12.36 1.22 1.52
N LEU A 107 -13.56 0.68 1.43
CA LEU A 107 -14.81 1.44 1.56
C LEU A 107 -15.59 0.99 2.79
N GLN A 108 -16.18 1.93 3.50
CA GLN A 108 -17.10 1.66 4.59
C GLN A 108 -18.53 2.00 4.15
N PHE A 109 -19.45 1.03 4.26
CA PHE A 109 -20.86 1.21 3.90
C PHE A 109 -21.77 1.11 5.14
N GLY A 110 -22.70 2.06 5.29
CA GLY A 110 -23.63 2.09 6.41
C GLY A 110 -22.98 2.47 7.75
N ALA A 111 -23.78 2.45 8.82
CA ALA A 111 -23.30 2.86 10.14
C ALA A 111 -22.33 1.84 10.74
N ASP A 112 -21.19 2.32 11.20
CA ASP A 112 -20.28 1.57 12.04
C ASP A 112 -20.96 1.29 13.39
N ARG A 113 -21.37 0.04 13.65
CA ARG A 113 -21.89 -0.35 14.97
C ARG A 113 -20.77 -0.60 16.00
N SER A 114 -19.53 -0.26 15.67
CA SER A 114 -18.36 -0.56 16.48
C SER A 114 -17.39 0.61 16.66
N VAL A 115 -17.85 1.85 16.78
CA VAL A 115 -17.02 2.92 17.37
C VAL A 115 -17.88 3.89 18.20
N GLN A 116 -17.77 3.79 19.52
CA GLN A 116 -18.12 4.89 20.43
C GLN A 116 -17.07 6.00 20.23
N PRO A 117 -17.48 7.28 20.06
CA PRO A 117 -16.53 8.38 20.06
C PRO A 117 -16.06 8.60 21.50
N THR A 118 -14.85 8.15 21.83
CA THR A 118 -14.17 8.65 23.02
C THR A 118 -13.61 10.03 22.69
N SER A 119 -14.25 11.04 23.24
CA SER A 119 -13.79 12.42 23.30
C SER A 119 -12.35 12.49 23.84
N PRO A 120 -11.44 13.30 23.25
CA PRO A 120 -10.16 13.59 23.87
C PRO A 120 -10.38 14.45 25.12
N GLN A 121 -10.14 13.88 26.29
CA GLN A 121 -10.01 14.66 27.51
C GLN A 121 -8.64 15.33 27.58
N ASP A 122 -8.72 16.65 27.64
CA ASP A 122 -7.70 17.60 28.02
C ASP A 122 -7.05 17.27 29.37
N LYS A 123 -5.71 17.18 29.40
CA LYS A 123 -4.90 17.36 30.61
C LYS A 123 -3.58 18.08 30.30
N ARG A 124 -3.66 19.41 30.40
CA ARG A 124 -2.87 20.27 31.30
C ARG A 124 -1.33 20.12 31.28
N GLY A 125 -0.74 21.11 30.61
CA GLY A 125 0.50 21.84 30.93
C GLY A 125 1.49 21.27 31.95
N GLY A 126 2.65 20.86 31.45
CA GLY A 126 3.94 20.89 32.14
C GLY A 126 4.85 21.92 31.49
N GLN A 127 5.52 22.73 32.31
CA GLN A 127 6.35 23.86 31.90
C GLN A 127 7.54 23.44 31.03
N SER A 128 7.79 24.22 29.98
CA SER A 128 8.93 24.13 29.08
C SER A 128 10.23 24.53 29.80
N PRO A 129 11.28 23.68 29.83
CA PRO A 129 12.65 24.16 29.92
C PRO A 129 13.13 24.53 28.51
N ALA A 130 13.84 25.65 28.41
CA ALA A 130 14.34 26.21 27.17
C ALA A 130 14.95 25.15 26.20
N THR A 131 14.33 25.04 25.03
CA THR A 131 14.88 24.67 23.72
C THR A 131 16.03 23.66 23.70
N CYS A 132 15.77 22.38 23.99
CA CYS A 132 16.53 21.35 23.29
C CYS A 132 15.82 20.98 21.99
N SER A 133 16.38 21.40 20.86
CA SER A 133 15.91 21.02 19.52
C SER A 133 16.60 19.74 19.00
N CYS A 134 17.78 19.38 19.51
CA CYS A 134 18.52 18.21 19.06
C CYS A 134 19.55 17.74 20.12
N GLY A 135 19.76 16.43 20.22
CA GLY A 135 20.65 15.80 21.21
C GLY A 135 20.22 14.35 21.48
N SER A 136 21.04 13.59 22.22
CA SER A 136 20.66 12.24 22.64
C SER A 136 19.43 12.26 23.56
N CYS A 137 18.78 11.12 23.78
CA CYS A 137 17.66 11.07 24.72
C CYS A 137 18.08 11.25 26.18
N GLN A 138 19.37 11.11 26.50
CA GLN A 138 19.92 11.52 27.78
C GLN A 138 20.01 13.05 27.91
N ASP A 139 20.44 13.72 26.84
CA ASP A 139 20.62 15.18 26.84
C ASP A 139 19.28 15.91 26.70
N CYS A 140 18.35 15.31 25.96
CA CYS A 140 17.11 15.94 25.51
C CYS A 140 15.90 15.00 25.66
N PRO A 141 15.54 14.63 26.90
CA PRO A 141 14.50 13.63 27.15
C PRO A 141 13.10 14.08 26.70
N GLY A 142 12.84 15.38 26.56
CA GLY A 142 11.53 15.92 26.17
C GLY A 142 11.21 15.87 24.68
N ARG A 143 12.07 15.28 23.84
CA ARG A 143 11.79 15.11 22.40
C ARG A 143 10.81 13.95 22.19
N PRO A 144 9.86 14.02 21.24
CA PRO A 144 8.89 12.94 21.02
C PRO A 144 9.55 11.58 20.75
N ILE A 145 10.61 11.53 19.94
CA ILE A 145 11.36 10.29 19.67
C ILE A 145 11.95 9.64 20.93
N CYS A 146 12.15 10.40 22.02
CA CYS A 146 12.76 9.91 23.26
C CYS A 146 11.77 9.29 24.24
N GLU A 147 10.47 9.31 23.94
CA GLU A 147 9.50 8.55 24.70
C GLU A 147 9.83 7.04 24.67
N PRO A 148 9.63 6.30 25.77
CA PRO A 148 9.97 4.87 25.84
C PRO A 148 9.30 4.03 24.74
N THR A 149 8.07 4.37 24.37
CA THR A 149 7.32 3.73 23.27
C THR A 149 7.87 4.06 21.89
N CYS A 150 8.66 5.12 21.75
CA CYS A 150 9.35 5.47 20.52
C CYS A 150 10.72 4.78 20.43
N GLN A 151 11.39 4.56 21.56
CA GLN A 151 12.65 3.83 21.63
C GLN A 151 12.46 2.32 21.45
N VAL A 152 11.35 1.78 21.98
CA VAL A 152 10.93 0.40 21.79
C VAL A 152 9.50 0.38 21.24
N PRO A 153 9.32 0.55 19.92
CA PRO A 153 8.01 0.60 19.30
C PRO A 153 7.18 -0.65 19.62
N PRO A 154 5.96 -0.50 20.17
CA PRO A 154 5.03 -1.62 20.33
C PRO A 154 4.50 -2.07 18.96
N GLN A 155 3.68 -3.13 18.95
CA GLN A 155 2.95 -3.55 17.76
C GLN A 155 1.80 -2.58 17.43
N SER A 156 2.14 -1.37 17.00
CA SER A 156 1.20 -0.35 16.55
C SER A 156 1.80 0.51 15.43
N CYS A 157 0.97 1.30 14.77
CA CYS A 157 1.42 2.26 13.76
C CYS A 157 1.80 3.63 14.32
N ASP A 158 1.67 3.83 15.63
CA ASP A 158 1.79 5.15 16.26
C ASP A 158 3.19 5.73 16.12
N PHE A 159 4.22 4.90 16.01
CA PHE A 159 5.60 5.34 15.80
C PHE A 159 5.71 6.39 14.68
N TYR A 160 4.99 6.21 13.58
CA TYR A 160 5.08 7.13 12.45
C TYR A 160 4.52 8.52 12.76
N THR A 161 3.43 8.61 13.52
CA THR A 161 2.74 9.88 13.80
C THR A 161 3.24 10.53 15.10
N THR A 162 3.40 9.74 16.17
CA THR A 162 3.70 10.26 17.51
C THR A 162 5.19 10.34 17.81
N CYS A 163 6.03 9.61 17.05
CA CYS A 163 7.49 9.63 17.24
C CYS A 163 8.20 10.32 16.08
N ALA A 164 8.07 9.78 14.86
CA ALA A 164 8.82 10.25 13.70
C ALA A 164 8.31 11.62 13.21
N GLU A 165 7.02 11.74 12.90
CA GLU A 165 6.45 13.01 12.44
C GLU A 165 6.48 14.09 13.52
N ALA A 166 6.13 13.76 14.76
CA ALA A 166 6.21 14.71 15.88
C ALA A 166 7.64 15.22 16.15
N THR A 167 8.67 14.47 15.75
CA THR A 167 10.07 14.91 15.89
C THR A 167 10.53 15.73 14.69
N LEU A 168 10.22 15.30 13.47
CA LEU A 168 10.80 15.86 12.24
C LEU A 168 9.93 16.89 11.54
N HIS A 169 8.61 16.84 11.75
CA HIS A 169 7.62 17.72 11.13
C HIS A 169 7.73 17.74 9.60
N CYS A 170 7.78 16.56 8.98
CA CYS A 170 7.95 16.43 7.53
C CYS A 170 6.68 16.75 6.73
N GLY A 171 5.54 16.86 7.40
CA GLY A 171 4.26 17.17 6.81
C GLY A 171 3.57 15.95 6.18
N PRO A 172 2.37 16.17 5.59
CA PRO A 172 1.56 15.09 5.01
C PRO A 172 2.25 14.39 3.84
N ASP A 173 3.10 15.12 3.10
CA ASP A 173 3.92 14.60 2.02
C ASP A 173 5.27 14.04 2.51
N GLY A 174 5.50 13.94 3.82
CA GLY A 174 6.68 13.33 4.42
C GLY A 174 6.55 11.81 4.50
N TYR A 175 7.70 11.10 4.51
CA TYR A 175 7.71 9.63 4.57
C TYR A 175 6.89 9.06 5.75
N PRO A 176 7.01 9.60 6.99
CA PRO A 176 6.27 9.06 8.13
C PRO A 176 4.76 8.98 7.87
N ILE A 177 4.17 10.00 7.24
CA ILE A 177 2.73 10.06 7.00
C ILE A 177 2.36 9.38 5.69
N ARG A 178 2.90 9.86 4.56
CA ARG A 178 2.44 9.43 3.23
C ARG A 178 2.71 7.96 2.93
N TYR A 179 3.75 7.39 3.56
CA TYR A 179 4.17 6.01 3.29
C TYR A 179 4.10 5.14 4.54
N GLY A 180 4.81 5.52 5.60
CA GLY A 180 4.95 4.73 6.83
C GLY A 180 3.61 4.43 7.49
N ALA A 181 2.92 5.46 7.98
CA ALA A 181 1.62 5.36 8.64
C ALA A 181 0.55 4.76 7.72
N LYS A 182 0.50 5.22 6.46
CA LYS A 182 -0.43 4.72 5.43
C LYS A 182 -0.31 3.21 5.24
N ASN A 183 0.88 2.70 4.96
CA ASN A 183 1.08 1.27 4.68
C ASN A 183 1.01 0.42 5.95
N CYS A 184 1.53 0.91 7.08
CA CYS A 184 1.34 0.25 8.37
C CYS A 184 -0.15 0.04 8.67
N GLY A 185 -0.95 1.10 8.54
CA GLY A 185 -2.39 1.05 8.73
C GLY A 185 -3.05 0.02 7.81
N ARG A 186 -2.70 -0.01 6.52
CA ARG A 186 -3.20 -1.02 5.58
C ARG A 186 -2.90 -2.45 6.01
N PHE A 187 -1.69 -2.73 6.50
CA PHE A 187 -1.34 -4.07 7.00
C PHE A 187 -2.12 -4.44 8.26
N VAL A 188 -2.18 -3.56 9.26
CA VAL A 188 -2.96 -3.80 10.49
C VAL A 188 -4.43 -4.07 10.15
N GLN A 189 -4.98 -3.25 9.27
CA GLN A 189 -6.37 -3.36 8.85
C GLN A 189 -6.66 -4.62 8.02
N ASN A 190 -5.66 -5.24 7.40
CA ASN A 190 -5.82 -6.45 6.58
C ASN A 190 -5.31 -7.71 7.28
N LEU A 191 -4.95 -7.65 8.56
CA LEU A 191 -4.35 -8.79 9.28
C LEU A 191 -5.14 -10.10 9.08
N ASP A 192 -6.46 -10.04 9.08
CA ASP A 192 -7.32 -11.23 8.94
C ASP A 192 -7.28 -11.90 7.56
N ALA A 193 -6.76 -11.22 6.54
CA ALA A 193 -6.50 -11.85 5.23
C ALA A 193 -5.24 -12.73 5.25
N PHE A 194 -4.35 -12.54 6.22
CA PHE A 194 -3.09 -13.28 6.32
C PHE A 194 -3.23 -14.56 7.14
N SER A 195 -2.41 -15.56 6.81
CA SER A 195 -2.21 -16.73 7.67
C SER A 195 -1.63 -16.35 9.04
N SER A 196 -1.63 -17.28 9.99
CA SER A 196 -0.93 -17.09 11.26
C SER A 196 0.55 -16.78 11.06
N ALA A 197 1.20 -17.39 10.05
CA ALA A 197 2.59 -17.10 9.69
C ALA A 197 2.73 -15.68 9.11
N GLY A 198 1.82 -15.28 8.22
CA GLY A 198 1.76 -13.94 7.64
C GLY A 198 1.52 -12.84 8.69
N LYS A 199 0.56 -13.05 9.61
CA LYS A 199 0.31 -12.15 10.76
C LYS A 199 1.57 -11.97 11.61
N ALA A 200 2.27 -13.06 11.92
CA ALA A 200 3.51 -13.00 12.69
C ALA A 200 4.64 -12.28 11.92
N TRP A 201 4.74 -12.51 10.62
CA TRP A 201 5.68 -11.80 9.74
C TRP A 201 5.41 -10.29 9.69
N ILE A 202 4.14 -9.88 9.52
CA ILE A 202 3.76 -8.45 9.49
C ILE A 202 4.27 -7.73 10.73
N TRP A 203 4.04 -8.29 11.92
CA TRP A 203 4.46 -7.65 13.16
C TRP A 203 5.98 -7.62 13.33
N ARG A 204 6.69 -8.71 12.97
CA ARG A 204 8.16 -8.71 12.98
C ARG A 204 8.74 -7.65 12.04
N THR A 205 8.23 -7.58 10.81
CA THR A 205 8.64 -6.61 9.80
C THR A 205 8.36 -5.19 10.27
N MET A 206 7.16 -4.93 10.79
CA MET A 206 6.79 -3.61 11.30
C MET A 206 7.70 -3.15 12.44
N THR A 207 7.92 -4.01 13.44
CA THR A 207 8.84 -3.70 14.54
C THR A 207 10.27 -3.45 14.05
N CYS A 208 10.75 -4.25 13.09
CA CYS A 208 12.07 -4.04 12.50
C CYS A 208 12.19 -2.69 11.79
N LEU A 209 11.22 -2.35 10.93
CA LEU A 209 11.19 -1.09 10.17
C LEU A 209 11.15 0.13 11.10
N GLN A 210 10.32 0.09 12.14
CA GLN A 210 10.22 1.20 13.09
C GLN A 210 11.51 1.35 13.91
N ARG A 211 12.10 0.24 14.37
CA ARG A 211 13.39 0.25 15.09
C ARG A 211 14.53 0.81 14.23
N ALA A 212 14.55 0.50 12.94
CA ALA A 212 15.56 1.03 12.01
C ALA A 212 15.53 2.57 11.92
N LEU A 213 14.41 3.21 12.28
CA LEU A 213 14.24 4.66 12.24
C LEU A 213 14.47 5.36 13.57
N VAL A 214 14.51 4.64 14.70
CA VAL A 214 14.64 5.25 16.05
C VAL A 214 15.87 6.15 16.14
N GLU A 215 17.03 5.61 15.80
CA GLU A 215 18.29 6.34 15.90
C GLU A 215 18.40 7.44 14.82
N PRO A 216 18.12 7.17 13.53
CA PRO A 216 18.15 8.21 12.49
C PRO A 216 17.24 9.41 12.78
N VAL A 217 16.00 9.19 13.23
CA VAL A 217 15.06 10.27 13.63
C VAL A 217 15.61 11.04 14.84
N GLY A 218 16.32 10.35 15.73
CA GLY A 218 16.97 10.93 16.90
C GLY A 218 18.17 11.82 16.57
N ARG A 219 18.81 11.69 15.40
CA ARG A 219 20.05 12.43 15.09
C ARG A 219 19.82 13.93 14.95
N CYS A 220 20.80 14.70 15.43
CA CYS A 220 20.85 16.14 15.19
C CYS A 220 20.99 16.41 13.68
N GLY A 221 20.15 17.32 13.16
CA GLY A 221 20.16 17.67 11.73
C GLY A 221 19.57 16.59 10.81
N ALA A 222 18.84 15.61 11.33
CA ALA A 222 18.07 14.68 10.51
C ALA A 222 17.11 15.44 9.59
N THR A 223 17.13 15.10 8.30
CA THR A 223 16.24 15.67 7.28
C THR A 223 15.20 14.66 6.84
N CYS A 224 14.05 15.14 6.38
CA CYS A 224 12.98 14.28 5.88
C CYS A 224 13.44 13.35 4.75
N GLN A 225 14.30 13.85 3.84
CA GLN A 225 14.87 13.04 2.77
C GLN A 225 15.79 11.94 3.30
N ALA A 226 16.71 12.26 4.23
CA ALA A 226 17.63 11.26 4.77
C ALA A 226 16.89 10.14 5.53
N ILE A 227 15.79 10.48 6.21
CA ILE A 227 14.94 9.53 6.92
C ILE A 227 14.15 8.66 5.97
N GLU A 228 13.65 9.25 4.88
CA GLU A 228 13.01 8.51 3.80
C GLU A 228 13.97 7.49 3.16
N ASP A 229 15.19 7.92 2.82
CA ASP A 229 16.21 7.04 2.22
C ASP A 229 16.55 5.89 3.18
N THR A 230 16.73 6.19 4.48
CA THR A 230 16.98 5.20 5.52
C THR A 230 15.82 4.23 5.69
N ALA A 231 14.59 4.75 5.66
CA ALA A 231 13.39 3.94 5.77
C ALA A 231 13.34 2.94 4.62
N PHE A 232 13.45 3.40 3.37
CA PHE A 232 13.46 2.51 2.22
C PHE A 232 14.60 1.50 2.27
N ALA A 233 15.81 1.93 2.63
CA ALA A 233 16.97 1.04 2.78
C ALA A 233 16.79 -0.07 3.82
N SER A 234 15.94 0.12 4.85
CA SER A 234 15.68 -0.90 5.88
C SER A 234 14.73 -2.02 5.45
N HIS A 235 13.89 -1.80 4.43
CA HIS A 235 12.89 -2.77 3.98
C HIS A 235 13.42 -4.16 3.58
N PRO A 236 14.53 -4.30 2.83
CA PRO A 236 14.98 -5.61 2.34
C PRO A 236 15.38 -6.50 3.50
N VAL A 237 16.24 -5.95 4.38
CA VAL A 237 16.75 -6.64 5.56
C VAL A 237 15.58 -6.98 6.48
N CYS A 238 14.69 -6.04 6.78
CA CYS A 238 13.54 -6.31 7.65
C CYS A 238 12.58 -7.35 7.08
N TYR A 239 12.39 -7.42 5.76
CA TYR A 239 11.52 -8.42 5.13
C TYR A 239 12.14 -9.81 5.22
N VAL A 240 13.43 -9.93 4.89
CA VAL A 240 14.18 -11.19 4.93
C VAL A 240 14.32 -11.71 6.35
N ASP A 241 14.82 -10.88 7.27
CA ASP A 241 15.04 -11.26 8.68
C ASP A 241 13.73 -11.62 9.39
N SER A 242 12.61 -11.06 8.93
CA SER A 242 11.28 -11.42 9.45
C SER A 242 10.74 -12.73 8.86
N GLY A 243 11.40 -13.31 7.86
CA GLY A 243 11.05 -14.61 7.27
C GLY A 243 10.07 -14.51 6.10
N VAL A 244 10.16 -13.47 5.24
CA VAL A 244 9.29 -13.35 4.04
C VAL A 244 9.39 -14.58 3.13
N CYS A 245 10.54 -15.25 3.16
CA CYS A 245 10.91 -16.36 2.28
C CYS A 245 10.20 -17.67 2.63
N ASP A 246 9.77 -17.79 3.88
CA ASP A 246 9.05 -18.97 4.39
C ASP A 246 7.53 -18.77 4.37
N LEU A 247 7.06 -17.64 3.83
CA LEU A 247 5.63 -17.34 3.76
C LEU A 247 4.93 -18.18 2.70
N PRO A 248 3.74 -18.74 3.02
CA PRO A 248 2.88 -19.34 2.01
C PRO A 248 2.62 -18.38 0.84
N LEU A 249 2.49 -18.91 -0.37
CA LEU A 249 2.22 -18.11 -1.58
C LEU A 249 1.03 -17.16 -1.42
N ARG A 250 -0.02 -17.58 -0.69
CA ARG A 250 -1.19 -16.74 -0.41
C ARG A 250 -0.82 -15.46 0.35
N ASP A 251 0.10 -15.53 1.30
CA ASP A 251 0.52 -14.37 2.09
C ASP A 251 1.40 -13.44 1.25
N LEU A 252 2.22 -13.98 0.33
CA LEU A 252 2.95 -13.19 -0.65
C LEU A 252 2.01 -12.41 -1.59
N VAL A 253 0.91 -13.03 -2.00
CA VAL A 253 -0.15 -12.34 -2.76
C VAL A 253 -0.77 -11.23 -1.91
N GLU A 254 -1.14 -11.51 -0.65
CA GLU A 254 -1.73 -10.50 0.24
C GLU A 254 -0.79 -9.32 0.54
N ILE A 255 0.54 -9.55 0.59
CA ILE A 255 1.54 -8.48 0.66
C ILE A 255 1.42 -7.57 -0.57
N VAL A 256 1.45 -8.15 -1.77
CA VAL A 256 1.35 -7.40 -3.04
C VAL A 256 0.03 -6.63 -3.14
N VAL A 257 -1.08 -7.28 -2.80
CA VAL A 257 -2.42 -6.66 -2.80
C VAL A 257 -2.53 -5.56 -1.75
N THR A 258 -1.88 -5.70 -0.58
CA THR A 258 -1.93 -4.72 0.51
C THR A 258 -1.07 -3.48 0.21
N VAL A 259 0.12 -3.65 -0.37
CA VAL A 259 1.00 -2.53 -0.77
C VAL A 259 0.47 -1.83 -2.03
N ASN A 260 -0.22 -2.55 -2.92
CA ASN A 260 -0.90 -1.99 -4.09
C ASN A 260 0.06 -1.21 -5.02
N THR A 261 -0.33 -0.04 -5.54
CA THR A 261 0.46 0.79 -6.47
C THR A 261 1.80 1.23 -5.90
N ASP A 262 1.95 1.28 -4.57
CA ASP A 262 3.21 1.60 -3.89
C ASP A 262 4.30 0.53 -4.18
N LEU A 263 3.92 -0.64 -4.70
CA LEU A 263 4.83 -1.70 -5.16
C LEU A 263 5.41 -1.42 -6.56
N PHE A 264 4.73 -0.59 -7.36
CA PHE A 264 5.02 -0.38 -8.78
C PHE A 264 5.54 1.04 -9.10
N ALA A 265 5.32 2.02 -8.22
CA ALA A 265 5.55 3.44 -8.52
C ALA A 265 6.90 4.04 -8.05
N GLY A 266 7.83 3.27 -7.48
CA GLY A 266 9.04 3.84 -6.84
C GLY A 266 10.38 3.41 -7.45
N PRO A 267 11.30 4.36 -7.77
CA PRO A 267 12.75 4.11 -7.95
C PRO A 267 13.39 3.51 -6.69
N ALA A 268 12.78 3.74 -5.52
CA ALA A 268 13.26 3.30 -4.21
C ALA A 268 13.30 1.77 -4.05
N LEU A 269 12.44 1.01 -4.75
CA LEU A 269 12.40 -0.45 -4.59
C LEU A 269 13.59 -1.14 -5.30
N GLU A 270 14.08 -0.58 -6.41
CA GLU A 270 15.06 -1.30 -7.26
C GLU A 270 16.45 -1.42 -6.60
N GLN A 271 16.88 -0.42 -5.83
CA GLN A 271 18.15 -0.47 -5.09
C GLN A 271 18.04 -1.23 -3.76
N VAL A 272 16.88 -1.14 -3.13
CA VAL A 272 16.51 -1.81 -1.87
C VAL A 272 16.63 -3.33 -2.04
N PHE A 273 16.05 -3.93 -3.08
CA PHE A 273 16.03 -5.40 -3.15
C PHE A 273 17.28 -6.07 -3.75
N LYS A 274 18.18 -5.33 -4.40
CA LYS A 274 19.44 -5.88 -4.95
C LYS A 274 20.36 -6.51 -3.88
N THR A 275 20.20 -6.15 -2.61
CA THR A 275 20.99 -6.67 -1.48
C THR A 275 20.35 -7.84 -0.72
N ALA A 276 19.08 -8.16 -0.98
CA ALA A 276 18.31 -9.19 -0.29
C ALA A 276 18.26 -10.53 -1.05
N SER A 277 19.40 -10.97 -1.59
CA SER A 277 19.54 -12.21 -2.35
C SER A 277 19.41 -13.44 -1.44
N GLY A 278 18.32 -14.18 -1.54
CA GLY A 278 18.21 -15.44 -0.78
C GLY A 278 16.98 -16.30 -1.05
N CYS A 279 15.92 -15.75 -1.66
CA CYS A 279 14.58 -16.36 -1.53
C CYS A 279 13.92 -16.77 -2.85
N ALA A 280 14.48 -16.38 -3.99
CA ALA A 280 13.77 -16.46 -5.27
C ALA A 280 13.70 -17.85 -5.91
N GLY A 281 14.68 -18.72 -5.68
CA GLY A 281 14.83 -19.98 -6.43
C GLY A 281 13.64 -20.94 -6.34
N HIS A 282 12.92 -20.96 -5.22
CA HIS A 282 11.76 -21.86 -5.03
C HIS A 282 10.45 -21.30 -5.62
N TYR A 283 10.25 -19.99 -5.56
CA TYR A 283 9.00 -19.37 -6.01
C TYR A 283 8.99 -19.05 -7.50
N GLU A 284 10.14 -18.76 -8.12
CA GLU A 284 10.20 -18.36 -9.53
C GLU A 284 9.65 -19.45 -10.47
N SER A 285 10.02 -20.72 -10.26
CA SER A 285 9.53 -21.83 -11.08
C SER A 285 8.04 -22.10 -10.86
N ALA A 286 7.61 -22.18 -9.58
CA ALA A 286 6.21 -22.46 -9.24
C ALA A 286 5.24 -21.36 -9.74
N LEU A 287 5.65 -20.09 -9.63
CA LEU A 287 4.88 -18.96 -10.18
C LEU A 287 4.84 -18.99 -11.70
N GLY A 288 5.97 -19.30 -12.36
CA GLY A 288 6.05 -19.39 -13.81
C GLY A 288 5.14 -20.46 -14.41
N ASP A 289 5.11 -21.65 -13.80
CA ASP A 289 4.25 -22.75 -14.23
C ASP A 289 2.77 -22.40 -14.08
N ARG A 290 2.39 -21.82 -12.93
CA ARG A 290 1.01 -21.38 -12.67
C ARG A 290 0.56 -20.28 -13.62
N ILE A 291 1.40 -19.29 -13.89
CA ILE A 291 1.11 -18.22 -14.87
C ILE A 291 0.89 -18.84 -16.26
N SER A 292 1.76 -19.75 -16.69
CA SER A 292 1.66 -20.41 -18.00
C SER A 292 0.38 -21.25 -18.14
N GLU A 293 -0.06 -21.90 -17.05
CA GLU A 293 -1.33 -22.62 -16.99
C GLU A 293 -2.52 -21.68 -17.16
N LEU A 294 -2.57 -20.59 -16.39
CA LEU A 294 -3.64 -19.59 -16.48
C LEU A 294 -3.66 -18.91 -17.86
N GLU A 295 -2.50 -18.67 -18.48
CA GLU A 295 -2.43 -18.12 -19.83
C GLU A 295 -3.04 -19.06 -20.87
N ARG A 296 -2.90 -20.39 -20.70
CA ARG A 296 -3.62 -21.37 -21.53
C ARG A 296 -5.13 -21.28 -21.28
N GLU A 297 -5.55 -21.32 -20.02
CA GLU A 297 -6.97 -21.24 -19.65
C GLU A 297 -7.63 -19.95 -20.19
N ALA A 298 -6.94 -18.81 -20.12
CA ALA A 298 -7.42 -17.53 -20.63
C ALA A 298 -7.59 -17.50 -22.17
N ARG A 299 -6.78 -18.27 -22.90
CA ARG A 299 -6.93 -18.44 -24.35
C ARG A 299 -8.16 -19.29 -24.68
N ASP A 300 -8.40 -20.33 -23.90
CA ASP A 300 -9.44 -21.32 -24.18
C ASP A 300 -10.81 -20.92 -23.60
N ASN A 301 -10.87 -19.95 -22.68
CA ASN A 301 -12.09 -19.52 -21.99
C ASN A 301 -12.33 -18.01 -22.09
N PRO A 302 -12.90 -17.50 -23.20
CA PRO A 302 -13.10 -16.06 -23.42
C PRO A 302 -14.07 -15.43 -22.41
N ILE A 303 -14.99 -16.20 -21.82
CA ILE A 303 -15.93 -15.70 -20.80
C ILE A 303 -15.21 -15.42 -19.48
N ARG A 304 -14.31 -16.31 -19.05
CA ARG A 304 -13.55 -16.15 -17.80
C ARG A 304 -12.25 -15.38 -17.97
N ARG A 305 -11.83 -15.12 -19.21
CA ARG A 305 -10.56 -14.47 -19.57
C ARG A 305 -10.25 -13.22 -18.73
N PRO A 306 -11.15 -12.24 -18.53
CA PRO A 306 -10.81 -11.04 -17.75
C PRO A 306 -10.45 -11.35 -16.28
N ILE A 307 -11.12 -12.34 -15.69
CA ILE A 307 -10.85 -12.80 -14.31
C ILE A 307 -9.50 -13.51 -14.26
N ILE A 308 -9.21 -14.38 -15.23
CA ILE A 308 -7.96 -15.13 -15.31
C ILE A 308 -6.76 -14.19 -15.56
N VAL A 309 -6.91 -13.21 -16.45
CA VAL A 309 -5.91 -12.19 -16.73
C VAL A 309 -5.62 -11.37 -15.48
N ALA A 310 -6.64 -11.01 -14.70
CA ALA A 310 -6.41 -10.33 -13.42
C ALA A 310 -5.63 -11.17 -12.40
N GLU A 311 -5.88 -12.48 -12.31
CA GLU A 311 -5.08 -13.39 -11.49
C GLU A 311 -3.62 -13.44 -11.98
N ILE A 312 -3.40 -13.52 -13.30
CA ILE A 312 -2.06 -13.47 -13.91
C ILE A 312 -1.33 -12.16 -13.55
N VAL A 313 -2.01 -11.01 -13.61
CA VAL A 313 -1.42 -9.71 -13.26
C VAL A 313 -0.92 -9.71 -11.82
N VAL A 314 -1.72 -10.24 -10.90
CA VAL A 314 -1.34 -10.33 -9.49
C VAL A 314 -0.17 -11.29 -9.29
N LEU A 315 -0.20 -12.47 -9.91
CA LEU A 315 0.90 -13.43 -9.84
C LEU A 315 2.20 -12.89 -10.46
N ARG A 316 2.13 -12.11 -11.55
CA ARG A 316 3.28 -11.40 -12.10
C ARG A 316 3.79 -10.32 -11.16
N GLY A 317 2.90 -9.65 -10.42
CA GLY A 317 3.25 -8.75 -9.32
C GLY A 317 4.03 -9.48 -8.22
N VAL A 318 3.56 -10.68 -7.82
CA VAL A 318 4.27 -11.56 -6.88
C VAL A 318 5.59 -12.04 -7.47
N GLN A 319 5.64 -12.43 -8.74
CA GLN A 319 6.88 -12.85 -9.40
C GLN A 319 7.90 -11.72 -9.44
N LYS A 320 7.48 -10.48 -9.72
CA LYS A 320 8.34 -9.29 -9.63
C LYS A 320 8.78 -9.02 -8.19
N PHE A 321 7.88 -9.18 -7.22
CA PHE A 321 8.18 -9.05 -5.81
C PHE A 321 9.21 -10.09 -5.36
N VAL A 322 9.06 -11.35 -5.76
CA VAL A 322 9.96 -12.45 -5.38
C VAL A 322 11.29 -12.39 -6.15
N GLY A 323 11.27 -12.13 -7.45
CA GLY A 323 12.46 -12.02 -8.30
C GLY A 323 13.37 -10.85 -7.88
N LYS A 324 12.82 -9.85 -7.18
CA LYS A 324 13.60 -8.80 -6.53
C LYS A 324 14.53 -9.35 -5.43
N PHE A 325 14.20 -10.48 -4.79
CA PHE A 325 15.06 -11.19 -3.84
C PHE A 325 16.02 -12.21 -4.52
N ALA A 326 16.07 -12.24 -5.86
CA ALA A 326 16.86 -13.22 -6.62
C ALA A 326 18.32 -12.81 -6.87
N GLY A 327 18.66 -11.52 -6.69
CA GLY A 327 20.02 -11.02 -6.89
C GLY A 327 20.63 -11.41 -8.24
N ARG A 328 20.29 -10.68 -9.30
CA ARG A 328 21.17 -10.54 -10.47
C ARG A 328 21.38 -9.05 -10.77
#